data_AF-A0A920E563-F1
#
_entry.id   AF-A0A920E563-F1
#
_cell.length_a   1.000
_cell.length_b   1.000
_cell.length_c   1.000
_cell.angle_alpha   90.00
_cell.angle_beta   90.00
_cell.angle_gamma   90.00
#
_symmetry.space_group_name_H-M   'P 1'
#
loop_
_entity.id
_entity.type
_entity.pdbx_description
1 polymer ?
#
loop_
_entity_poly.entity_id
_entity_poly.type
_entity_poly.pdbx_seq_one_letter_code
_entity_poly.pdbx_strand_id
1 'polypeptide(L)' 'MKNILGFKFSGINCGLKKSRKKDLGLIMSSEKCISHAVFKKIKFLAAPLIVSKKL' A
#
# COMPACT_ATOMS: atom_id res chain seq x y z
N MET A 1 -14.14 7.17 2.14
CA MET A 1 -13.46 6.12 1.34
C MET A 1 -14.05 6.18 -0.06
N LYS A 2 -13.24 6.34 -1.11
CA LYS A 2 -13.75 6.52 -2.49
C LYS A 2 -13.71 5.17 -3.22
N ASN A 3 -14.78 4.85 -3.95
CA ASN A 3 -14.90 3.62 -4.74
C ASN A 3 -14.82 3.97 -6.24
N ILE A 4 -13.91 3.36 -6.97
CA ILE A 4 -13.71 3.57 -8.40
C ILE A 4 -13.49 2.21 -9.03
N LEU A 5 -14.41 1.78 -9.93
CA LEU A 5 -14.29 0.54 -10.69
C LEU A 5 -13.98 -0.70 -9.81
N GLY A 6 -14.60 -0.79 -8.64
CA GLY A 6 -14.38 -1.89 -7.70
C GLY A 6 -13.19 -1.73 -6.76
N PHE A 7 -12.40 -0.67 -6.86
CA PHE A 7 -11.31 -0.38 -5.92
C PHE A 7 -11.69 0.70 -4.92
N LYS A 8 -11.40 0.44 -3.64
CA LYS A 8 -11.57 1.36 -2.52
C LYS A 8 -10.21 1.92 -2.12
N PHE A 9 -10.16 3.21 -1.85
CA PHE A 9 -8.97 3.82 -1.26
C PHE A 9 -9.30 4.85 -0.18
N SER A 10 -8.37 4.98 0.76
CA SER A 10 -8.40 5.97 1.82
C SER A 10 -6.99 6.36 2.23
N GLY A 11 -6.86 7.52 2.87
CA GLY A 11 -5.61 7.94 3.48
C GLY A 11 -5.87 8.75 4.73
N ILE A 12 -5.05 8.52 5.74
CA ILE A 12 -5.13 9.16 7.06
C ILE A 12 -3.81 9.84 7.40
N ASN A 13 -3.83 10.66 8.45
CA ASN A 13 -2.64 11.11 9.13
C ASN A 13 -2.39 10.15 10.31
N CYS A 14 -1.25 9.46 10.32
CA CYS A 14 -0.79 8.57 11.38
C CYS A 14 0.45 9.10 12.14
N GLY A 15 0.86 10.34 11.88
CA GLY A 15 1.92 11.02 12.63
C GLY A 15 3.35 10.82 12.10
N LEU A 16 3.52 10.30 10.89
CA LEU A 16 4.85 10.15 10.25
C LEU A 16 5.37 11.48 9.72
N LYS A 17 4.50 12.33 9.17
CA LYS A 17 4.90 13.63 8.61
C LYS A 17 4.66 14.77 9.60
N LYS A 18 5.70 15.56 9.90
CA LYS A 18 5.59 16.80 10.70
C LYS A 18 4.55 17.78 10.16
N SER A 19 4.35 17.82 8.84
CA SER A 19 3.38 18.71 8.18
C SER A 19 1.91 18.36 8.46
N ARG A 20 1.63 17.26 9.18
CA ARG A 20 0.27 16.74 9.44
C ARG A 20 -0.56 16.43 8.20
N LYS A 21 0.06 16.40 7.02
CA LYS A 21 -0.56 15.90 5.79
C LYS A 21 -0.71 14.38 5.88
N LYS A 22 -1.65 13.82 5.12
CA LYS A 22 -1.86 12.36 5.01
C LYS A 22 -0.54 11.65 4.66
N ASP A 23 -0.28 10.56 5.36
CA ASP A 23 1.00 9.85 5.36
C ASP A 23 0.85 8.32 5.44
N LEU A 24 -0.36 7.81 5.73
CA LEU A 24 -0.73 6.42 5.55
C LEU A 24 -1.87 6.30 4.54
N GLY A 25 -1.70 5.44 3.54
CA GLY A 25 -2.70 5.15 2.52
C GLY A 25 -2.99 3.66 2.42
N LEU A 26 -4.24 3.32 2.10
CA LEU A 26 -4.67 1.97 1.79
C LEU A 26 -5.44 1.99 0.47
N ILE A 27 -5.10 1.05 -0.41
CA ILE A 27 -5.80 0.76 -1.66
C ILE A 27 -6.16 -0.72 -1.61
N MET A 28 -7.42 -1.06 -1.87
CA MET A 28 -7.89 -2.43 -1.86
C MET A 28 -8.92 -2.67 -2.96
N SER A 29 -8.96 -3.89 -3.49
CA SER A 29 -10.08 -4.36 -4.29
C SER A 29 -11.27 -4.64 -3.36
N SER A 30 -12.49 -4.33 -3.83
CA SER A 30 -13.73 -4.66 -3.11
C SER A 30 -14.05 -6.15 -3.21
N GLU A 31 -13.52 -6.82 -4.23
CA GLU A 31 -13.68 -8.24 -4.51
C GLU A 31 -12.32 -8.94 -4.63
N LYS A 32 -12.29 -10.27 -4.67
CA LYS A 32 -11.05 -11.01 -4.96
C LYS A 32 -10.53 -10.63 -6.35
N CYS A 33 -9.23 -10.39 -6.47
CA CYS A 33 -8.57 -10.05 -7.72
C CYS A 33 -7.24 -10.78 -7.85
N ILE A 34 -6.79 -10.99 -9.09
CA ILE A 34 -5.45 -11.48 -9.39
C ILE A 34 -4.48 -10.31 -9.27
N SER A 35 -3.42 -10.46 -8.47
CA SER A 35 -2.38 -9.45 -8.28
C SER A 35 -1.04 -9.94 -8.86
N HIS A 36 -0.24 -9.01 -9.36
CA HIS A 36 1.14 -9.24 -9.77
C HIS A 36 1.99 -8.05 -9.33
N ALA A 37 3.21 -8.32 -8.84
CA ALA A 37 4.13 -7.27 -8.39
C ALA A 37 5.57 -7.60 -8.76
N VAL A 38 6.34 -6.57 -9.15
CA VAL A 38 7.78 -6.67 -9.39
C VAL A 38 8.48 -5.70 -8.45
N PHE A 39 9.53 -6.17 -7.79
CA PHE A 39 10.27 -5.40 -6.79
C PHE A 39 11.72 -5.16 -7.24
N LYS A 40 12.30 -4.01 -6.88
CA LYS A 40 13.70 -3.72 -7.18
C LYS A 40 14.62 -4.74 -6.50
N LYS A 41 15.63 -5.20 -7.25
CA LYS A 41 16.71 -6.04 -6.70
C LYS A 41 17.70 -5.13 -5.95
N ILE A 42 17.70 -5.24 -4.63
CA ILE A 42 18.60 -4.50 -3.73
C ILE A 42 19.32 -5.47 -2.80
N LYS A 43 20.51 -5.10 -2.32
CA LYS A 43 21.34 -5.94 -1.45
C LYS A 43 20.78 -6.09 -0.03
N PHE A 44 20.17 -5.03 0.50
CA PHE A 44 19.56 -5.01 1.83
C PHE A 44 18.05 -4.81 1.69
N LEU A 45 17.27 -5.85 1.98
CA LEU A 45 15.81 -5.82 1.85
C LEU A 45 15.17 -5.16 3.08
N ALA A 46 14.24 -4.24 2.84
CA ALA A 46 13.42 -3.67 3.90
C ALA A 46 12.30 -4.64 4.31
N ALA A 47 11.80 -4.53 5.55
CA ALA A 47 10.72 -5.39 6.04
C ALA A 47 9.48 -5.45 5.13
N PRO A 48 8.99 -4.34 4.53
CA PRO A 48 7.84 -4.38 3.62
C PRO A 48 8.10 -5.24 2.37
N LEU A 49 9.32 -5.21 1.82
CA LEU A 49 9.70 -6.03 0.67
C LEU A 49 9.69 -7.52 0.99
N ILE A 50 10.07 -7.90 2.22
CA ILE A 50 10.09 -9.29 2.67
C ILE A 50 8.65 -9.81 2.81
N VAL A 51 7.76 -9.01 3.41
CA VAL A 51 6.35 -9.37 3.60
C VAL A 51 5.60 -9.42 2.27
N SER A 52 5.73 -8.39 1.43
CA SER A 52 4.99 -8.31 0.16
C SER A 52 5.36 -9.38 -0.85
N LYS A 53 6.55 -10.00 -0.76
CA LYS A 53 6.96 -11.11 -1.64
C LYS A 53 6.38 -12.47 -1.26
N LYS A 54 5.88 -12.61 -0.03
CA LYS A 54 5.30 -13.88 0.49
C LYS A 54 3.79 -13.97 0.29
N LEU A 55 3.14 -12.86 -0.04
CA LEU A 55 1.72 -12.75 -0.33
C LEU A 55 1.46 -13.10 -1.79
#